data_AF-A0A4Y2IBK7-F1
#
_entry.id   AF-A0A4Y2IBK7-F1
#
_cell.length_a   1.000
_cell.length_b   1.000
_cell.length_c   1.000
_cell.angle_alpha   90.00
_cell.angle_beta   90.00
_cell.angle_gamma   90.00
#
_symmetry.space_group_name_H-M   'P 1'
#
loop_
_entity.id
_entity.type
_entity.pdbx_description
1 polymer ?
#
loop_
_entity_poly.entity_id
_entity_poly.type
_entity_poly.pdbx_seq_one_letter_code
_entity_poly.pdbx_strand_id
1 'polypeptide(L)'
;MLYSVLSVFRVRDFASRIEGLTQNSFGEKTVERGEMSKQLKDKMVLSQFLAGLQPNLKAQMLIEDPKDFVTAVELGDRTELAQAMLTPNINVLDSRVENPLKVIEAVQTSRETITKILELVCKQLERLNDRMDKIQK
;
A
#
# COMPACT_ATOMS: atom_id res chain seq x y z
N MET A 1 -11.04 -18.80 -21.06
CA MET A 1 -10.96 -17.35 -21.27
C MET A 1 -9.89 -16.81 -20.34
N LEU A 2 -8.63 -16.87 -20.77
CA LEU A 2 -7.53 -16.15 -20.13
C LEU A 2 -7.43 -14.76 -20.79
N TYR A 3 -6.80 -13.82 -20.10
CA TYR A 3 -6.67 -12.38 -20.41
C TYR A 3 -7.72 -11.46 -19.79
N SER A 4 -7.82 -11.48 -18.46
CA SER A 4 -7.84 -10.22 -17.70
C SER A 4 -6.44 -9.96 -17.16
N VAL A 5 -5.48 -9.79 -18.08
CA VAL A 5 -4.24 -9.08 -17.75
C VAL A 5 -4.69 -7.68 -17.39
N LEU A 6 -4.77 -7.45 -16.08
CA LEU A 6 -4.53 -6.19 -15.39
C LEU A 6 -4.10 -5.09 -16.36
N SER A 7 -5.08 -4.46 -17.01
CA SER A 7 -4.97 -3.10 -17.53
C SER A 7 -4.94 -2.17 -16.32
N VAL A 8 -3.91 -2.33 -15.48
CA VAL A 8 -3.56 -1.34 -14.46
C VAL A 8 -2.90 -0.25 -15.27
N PHE A 9 -3.68 0.74 -15.70
CA PHE A 9 -3.11 2.03 -16.04
C PHE A 9 -2.39 2.51 -14.78
N ARG A 10 -1.06 2.43 -14.79
CA ARG A 10 -0.24 2.85 -13.66
C ARG A 10 -0.49 4.32 -13.40
N VAL A 11 -0.51 4.74 -12.15
CA VAL A 11 -0.68 6.16 -11.78
C VAL A 11 0.28 7.07 -12.57
N ARG A 12 1.52 6.62 -12.78
CA ARG A 12 2.52 7.34 -13.56
C ARG A 12 2.17 7.47 -15.05
N ASP A 13 1.64 6.42 -15.67
CA ASP A 13 1.24 6.46 -17.08
C ASP A 13 0.08 7.45 -17.30
N PHE A 14 -0.85 7.49 -16.35
CA PHE A 14 -1.92 8.47 -16.35
C PHE A 14 -1.40 9.89 -16.13
N ALA A 15 -0.48 10.09 -15.18
CA ALA A 15 0.16 11.38 -14.95
C ALA A 15 0.86 11.93 -16.21
N SER A 16 1.66 11.11 -16.90
CA SER A 16 2.34 11.50 -18.14
C SER A 16 1.36 11.89 -19.26
N ARG A 17 0.19 11.25 -19.33
CA ARG A 17 -0.86 11.63 -20.29
C ARG A 17 -1.48 12.98 -19.96
N ILE A 18 -1.78 13.25 -18.68
CA ILE A 18 -2.35 14.54 -18.25
C ILE A 18 -1.35 15.68 -18.47
N GLU A 19 -0.06 15.44 -18.17
CA GLU A 19 1.00 16.42 -18.40
C GLU A 19 1.17 16.70 -19.90
N GLY A 20 1.22 15.66 -20.74
CA GLY A 20 1.30 15.81 -22.19
C GLY A 20 0.10 16.54 -22.80
N LEU A 21 -1.13 16.27 -22.31
CA LEU A 21 -2.32 17.01 -22.72
C LEU A 21 -2.21 18.50 -22.34
N THR A 22 -1.74 18.80 -21.14
CA THR A 22 -1.58 20.19 -20.69
C THR A 22 -0.54 20.93 -21.53
N GLN A 23 0.59 20.29 -21.84
CA GLN A 23 1.62 20.89 -22.69
C GLN A 23 1.12 21.16 -24.12
N ASN A 24 0.29 20.28 -24.67
CA ASN A 24 -0.32 20.44 -25.98
C ASN A 24 -1.43 21.51 -26.00
N SER A 25 -2.27 21.56 -24.96
CA SER A 25 -3.36 22.55 -24.82
C SER A 25 -2.86 23.96 -24.55
N PHE A 26 -1.73 24.11 -23.86
CA PHE A 26 -1.12 25.39 -23.52
C PHE A 26 0.20 25.65 -24.24
N GLY A 27 0.35 25.08 -25.44
CA GLY A 27 1.57 25.12 -26.25
C GLY A 27 2.18 26.52 -26.38
N GLU A 28 3.48 26.52 -26.67
CA GLU A 28 4.48 27.60 -26.61
C GLU A 28 4.13 28.98 -27.21
N LYS A 29 2.98 29.13 -27.87
CA LYS A 29 2.56 30.32 -28.63
C LYS A 29 1.69 31.32 -27.86
N THR A 30 1.38 31.08 -26.57
CA THR A 30 0.71 32.10 -25.75
C THR A 30 1.75 33.01 -25.10
N VAL A 31 1.98 34.11 -25.80
CA VAL A 31 2.62 35.35 -25.38
C VAL A 31 2.06 35.77 -24.00
N GLU A 32 2.95 36.18 -23.10
CA GLU A 32 2.74 36.57 -21.68
C GLU A 32 2.68 35.43 -20.64
N ARG A 33 3.82 34.75 -20.45
CA ARG A 33 4.01 33.74 -19.40
C ARG A 33 4.33 34.41 -18.04
N GLY A 34 3.37 35.12 -17.47
CA GLY A 34 3.44 35.60 -16.07
C GLY A 34 3.25 34.46 -15.06
N GLU A 35 3.68 34.65 -13.81
CA GLU A 35 3.56 33.66 -12.73
C GLU A 35 2.12 33.14 -12.54
N MET A 36 1.11 33.99 -12.75
CA MET A 36 -0.31 33.60 -12.67
C MET A 36 -0.72 32.57 -13.74
N SER A 37 -0.12 32.62 -14.94
CA SER A 37 -0.38 31.63 -16.01
C SER A 37 0.20 30.26 -15.64
N LYS A 38 1.38 30.24 -15.01
CA LYS A 38 1.98 29.00 -14.51
C LYS A 38 1.14 28.39 -13.38
N GLN A 39 0.75 29.20 -12.40
CA GLN A 39 -0.06 28.74 -11.27
C GLN A 39 -1.42 28.18 -11.71
N LEU A 40 -2.05 28.79 -12.73
CA LEU A 40 -3.29 28.29 -13.30
C LEU A 40 -3.09 26.92 -13.97
N LYS A 41 -2.03 26.77 -14.77
CA LYS A 41 -1.68 25.48 -15.39
C LYS A 41 -1.46 24.39 -14.35
N ASP A 42 -0.67 24.69 -13.32
CA ASP A 42 -0.35 23.72 -12.26
C ASP A 42 -1.62 23.27 -11.52
N LYS A 43 -2.53 24.21 -11.20
CA LYS A 43 -3.83 23.89 -10.59
C LYS A 43 -4.73 23.08 -11.52
N MET A 44 -4.73 23.38 -12.81
CA MET A 44 -5.54 22.63 -13.79
C MET A 44 -5.04 21.19 -13.96
N VAL A 45 -3.72 21.00 -14.07
CA VAL A 45 -3.09 19.67 -14.17
C VAL A 45 -3.46 18.83 -12.95
N LEU A 46 -3.28 19.39 -11.75
CA LEU A 46 -3.62 18.72 -10.50
C LEU A 46 -5.13 18.38 -10.44
N SER A 47 -6.01 19.32 -10.78
CA SER A 47 -7.46 19.09 -10.76
C SER A 47 -7.88 17.97 -11.71
N GLN A 48 -7.33 17.98 -12.93
CA GLN A 48 -7.63 16.99 -13.96
C GLN A 48 -7.11 15.61 -13.56
N PHE A 49 -5.92 15.57 -12.96
CA PHE A 49 -5.35 14.34 -12.42
C PHE A 49 -6.25 13.77 -11.32
N LEU A 50 -6.56 14.53 -10.28
CA LEU A 50 -7.41 14.09 -9.17
C LEU A 50 -8.80 13.63 -9.64
N ALA A 51 -9.39 14.34 -10.61
CA ALA A 51 -10.69 13.98 -11.19
C ALA A 51 -10.66 12.64 -11.95
N GLY A 52 -9.54 12.30 -12.59
CA GLY A 52 -9.39 11.07 -13.39
C GLY A 52 -8.91 9.84 -12.60
N LEU A 53 -8.55 9.99 -11.33
CA LEU A 53 -8.09 8.87 -10.51
C LEU A 53 -9.19 7.84 -10.22
N GLN A 54 -8.76 6.60 -10.01
CA GLN A 54 -9.63 5.52 -9.55
C GLN A 54 -10.12 5.77 -8.10
N PRO A 55 -11.32 5.28 -7.70
CA PRO A 55 -11.91 5.59 -6.39
C PRO A 55 -11.02 5.24 -5.17
N ASN A 56 -10.32 4.11 -5.23
CA ASN A 56 -9.37 3.65 -4.22
C ASN A 56 -8.20 4.62 -4.01
N LEU A 57 -7.74 5.29 -5.06
CA LEU A 57 -6.68 6.30 -4.99
C LEU A 57 -7.25 7.66 -4.57
N LYS A 58 -8.44 8.02 -5.06
CA LYS A 58 -9.13 9.27 -4.70
C LYS A 58 -9.36 9.41 -3.20
N ALA A 59 -9.70 8.31 -2.52
CA ALA A 59 -9.89 8.32 -1.06
C ALA A 59 -8.61 8.78 -0.33
N GLN A 60 -7.44 8.29 -0.74
CA GLN A 60 -6.17 8.70 -0.15
C GLN A 60 -5.82 10.16 -0.49
N MET A 61 -6.12 10.60 -1.72
CA MET A 61 -5.90 11.99 -2.13
C MET A 61 -6.75 12.99 -1.35
N LEU A 62 -7.97 12.60 -0.96
CA LEU A 62 -8.84 13.45 -0.16
C LEU A 62 -8.34 13.60 1.28
N ILE A 63 -7.70 12.56 1.82
CA ILE A 63 -7.17 12.55 3.19
C ILE A 63 -5.86 13.34 3.28
N GLU A 64 -4.91 13.08 2.37
CA GLU A 64 -3.60 13.75 2.41
C GLU A 64 -3.61 15.14 1.72
N ASP A 65 -4.60 15.43 0.88
CA ASP A 65 -4.85 16.75 0.25
C ASP A 65 -3.57 17.39 -0.35
N PRO A 66 -2.92 16.71 -1.32
CA PRO A 66 -1.69 17.19 -1.93
C PRO A 66 -1.89 18.53 -2.64
N LYS A 67 -0.95 19.46 -2.45
CA LYS A 67 -1.06 20.85 -2.95
C LYS A 67 -0.50 21.06 -4.35
N ASP A 68 0.27 20.11 -4.84
CA ASP A 68 0.91 20.16 -6.14
C ASP A 68 0.79 18.81 -6.85
N PHE A 69 0.94 18.87 -8.18
CA PHE A 69 0.80 17.70 -9.03
C PHE A 69 1.85 16.62 -8.77
N VAL A 70 3.10 17.00 -8.46
CA VAL A 70 4.19 16.05 -8.23
C VAL A 70 3.92 15.23 -6.98
N THR A 71 3.58 15.90 -5.87
CA THR A 71 3.21 15.26 -4.60
C THR A 71 2.00 14.33 -4.78
N ALA A 72 1.01 14.73 -5.57
CA ALA A 72 -0.16 13.89 -5.87
C ALA A 72 0.22 12.63 -6.66
N VAL A 73 1.17 12.72 -7.61
CA VAL A 73 1.65 11.56 -8.38
C VAL A 73 2.44 10.61 -7.48
N GLU A 74 3.35 11.12 -6.65
CA GLU A 74 4.14 10.31 -5.71
C GLU A 74 3.26 9.58 -4.69
N LEU A 75 2.26 10.27 -4.13
CA LEU A 75 1.29 9.66 -3.22
C LEU A 75 0.50 8.54 -3.91
N GLY A 76 0.09 8.75 -5.15
CA GLY A 76 -0.65 7.76 -5.92
C GLY A 76 0.20 6.52 -6.24
N ASP A 77 1.47 6.73 -6.61
CA ASP A 77 2.44 5.66 -6.87
C ASP A 77 2.71 4.83 -5.60
N ARG A 78 2.90 5.49 -4.46
CA ARG A 78 3.07 4.84 -3.15
C ARG A 78 1.83 4.04 -2.75
N THR A 79 0.64 4.60 -2.98
CA THR A 79 -0.63 3.94 -2.67
C THR A 79 -0.85 2.72 -3.56
N GLU A 80 -0.57 2.83 -4.87
CA GLU A 80 -0.63 1.71 -5.81
C GLU A 80 0.33 0.59 -5.39
N LEU A 81 1.57 0.93 -5.04
CA LEU A 81 2.55 -0.03 -4.55
C LEU A 81 2.10 -0.70 -3.24
N ALA A 82 1.63 0.07 -2.26
CA ALA A 82 1.13 -0.46 -0.99
C ALA A 82 -0.06 -1.39 -1.21
N GLN A 83 -1.00 -1.03 -2.09
CA GLN A 83 -2.12 -1.89 -2.46
C GLN A 83 -1.65 -3.18 -3.14
N ALA A 84 -0.67 -3.11 -4.03
CA ALA A 84 -0.09 -4.29 -4.66
C ALA A 84 0.61 -5.22 -3.65
N MET A 85 1.28 -4.66 -2.63
CA MET A 85 1.89 -5.44 -1.54
C MET A 85 0.86 -6.08 -0.61
N LEU A 86 -0.28 -5.43 -0.40
CA LEU A 86 -1.38 -5.93 0.44
C LEU A 86 -2.32 -6.88 -0.30
N THR A 87 -2.29 -6.90 -1.63
CA THR A 87 -3.09 -7.82 -2.43
C THR A 87 -2.48 -9.21 -2.33
N PRO A 88 -3.17 -10.21 -1.74
CA PRO A 88 -2.65 -11.57 -1.69
C PRO A 88 -2.41 -12.06 -3.12
N ASN A 89 -1.24 -12.68 -3.36
CA ASN A 89 -0.96 -13.32 -4.63
C ASN A 89 -2.02 -14.41 -4.85
N ILE A 90 -2.96 -14.21 -5.78
CA ILE A 90 -4.09 -15.13 -6.03
C ILE A 90 -3.56 -16.51 -6.48
N ASN A 91 -2.33 -16.60 -6.98
CA ASN A 91 -1.67 -17.88 -7.25
C ASN A 91 -1.33 -18.70 -5.98
N VAL A 92 -1.41 -18.11 -4.78
CA VAL A 92 -1.30 -18.79 -3.49
C VAL A 92 -2.69 -19.23 -2.98
N LEU A 93 -3.77 -18.64 -3.51
CA LEU A 93 -5.15 -19.00 -3.17
C LEU A 93 -5.72 -20.11 -4.08
N ASP A 94 -4.97 -20.57 -5.09
CA ASP A 94 -5.29 -21.80 -5.83
C ASP A 94 -4.82 -23.07 -5.11
N SER A 95 -4.49 -23.00 -3.83
CA SER A 95 -4.82 -24.13 -2.95
C SER A 95 -6.28 -23.94 -2.57
N ARG A 96 -7.19 -24.57 -3.31
CA ARG A 96 -8.48 -24.97 -2.76
C ARG A 96 -8.21 -25.58 -1.38
N VAL A 97 -8.44 -24.80 -0.32
CA VAL A 97 -8.48 -25.31 1.04
C VAL A 97 -9.74 -26.15 1.09
N GLU A 98 -9.61 -27.41 0.66
CA GLU A 98 -10.72 -28.37 0.59
C GLU A 98 -11.27 -28.73 1.98
N ASN A 99 -10.65 -28.28 3.07
CA ASN A 99 -11.18 -28.59 4.39
C ASN A 99 -10.86 -27.52 5.45
N PRO A 100 -11.83 -26.66 5.85
CA PRO A 100 -11.65 -25.73 6.96
C PRO A 100 -11.30 -26.42 8.29
N LEU A 101 -11.58 -27.72 8.45
CA LEU A 101 -11.19 -28.49 9.63
C LEU A 101 -9.67 -28.62 9.77
N LYS A 102 -8.92 -28.76 8.67
CA LYS A 102 -7.45 -28.87 8.72
C LYS A 102 -6.79 -27.59 9.22
N VAL A 103 -7.38 -26.43 8.89
CA VAL A 103 -6.91 -25.12 9.40
C VAL A 103 -7.17 -25.03 10.91
N ILE A 104 -8.34 -25.48 11.36
CA ILE A 104 -8.69 -25.51 12.79
C ILE A 104 -7.75 -26.44 13.56
N GLU A 105 -7.46 -27.64 13.04
CA GLU A 105 -6.52 -28.59 13.63
C GLU A 105 -5.08 -28.02 13.70
N ALA A 106 -4.62 -27.37 12.64
CA ALA A 106 -3.30 -26.73 12.63
C ALA A 106 -3.21 -25.60 13.66
N VAL A 107 -4.26 -24.77 13.78
CA VAL A 107 -4.34 -23.71 14.77
C VAL A 107 -4.35 -24.28 16.19
N GLN A 108 -5.12 -25.34 16.45
CA GLN A 108 -5.15 -26.01 17.76
C GLN A 108 -3.78 -26.61 18.12
N THR A 109 -3.13 -27.29 17.18
CA THR A 109 -1.79 -27.88 17.38
C THR A 109 -0.76 -26.79 17.68
N SER A 110 -0.82 -25.66 16.97
CA SER A 110 0.07 -24.53 17.22
C SER A 110 -0.15 -23.92 18.61
N ARG A 111 -1.41 -23.81 19.05
CA ARG A 111 -1.77 -23.32 20.39
C ARG A 111 -1.20 -24.21 21.48
N GLU A 112 -1.36 -25.52 21.36
CA GLU A 112 -0.80 -26.47 22.33
C GLU A 112 0.72 -26.40 22.41
N THR A 113 1.38 -26.25 21.27
CA THR A 113 2.84 -26.12 21.18
C THR A 113 3.30 -24.83 21.89
N ILE A 114 2.64 -23.71 21.60
CA ILE A 114 2.93 -22.42 22.24
C ILE A 114 2.73 -22.52 23.76
N THR A 115 1.64 -23.13 24.23
CA THR A 115 1.41 -23.33 25.67
C THR A 115 2.53 -24.15 26.33
N LYS A 116 2.95 -25.26 25.72
CA LYS A 116 4.04 -26.11 26.24
C LYS A 116 5.37 -25.36 26.29
N ILE A 117 5.66 -24.54 25.28
CA ILE A 117 6.87 -23.71 25.25
C ILE A 117 6.83 -22.66 26.37
N LEU A 118 5.69 -21.98 26.54
CA LEU A 118 5.50 -21.01 27.62
C LEU A 118 5.68 -21.64 29.00
N GLU A 119 5.07 -22.80 29.26
CA GLU A 119 5.26 -23.54 30.52
C GLU A 119 6.73 -23.92 30.76
N LEU A 120 7.44 -24.33 29.71
CA LEU A 120 8.86 -24.68 29.81
C LEU A 120 9.71 -23.45 30.16
N VAL A 121 9.45 -22.32 29.50
CA VAL A 121 10.15 -21.06 29.75
C VAL A 121 9.89 -20.57 31.19
N CYS A 122 8.65 -20.62 31.67
CA CYS A 122 8.33 -20.28 33.06
C CYS A 122 9.13 -21.15 34.06
N LYS A 123 9.15 -22.47 33.86
CA LYS A 123 9.94 -23.39 34.71
C LYS A 123 11.45 -23.11 34.65
N GLN A 124 11.96 -22.72 33.49
CA GLN A 124 13.38 -22.34 33.35
C GLN A 124 13.69 -21.04 34.09
N LEU A 125 12.79 -20.05 34.04
CA LEU A 125 12.94 -18.80 34.76
C LEU A 125 12.88 -18.99 36.28
N GLU A 126 11.95 -19.81 36.80
CA GLU A 126 11.87 -20.15 38.22
C GLU A 126 13.18 -20.81 38.70
N ARG A 127 13.67 -21.81 37.97
CA ARG A 127 14.95 -22.47 38.29
C ARG A 127 16.14 -21.53 38.23
N LEU A 128 16.14 -20.57 37.30
CA LEU A 128 17.19 -19.56 37.23
C LEU A 128 17.12 -18.62 38.44
N ASN A 129 15.92 -18.20 38.82
CA ASN A 129 15.69 -17.36 40.00
C ASN A 129 16.17 -18.05 41.29
N ASP A 130 15.79 -19.32 41.49
CA ASP A 130 16.26 -20.13 42.63
C ASP A 130 17.79 -20.26 42.68
N ARG A 131 18.44 -20.33 41.51
CA ARG A 131 19.90 -20.38 41.42
C ARG A 131 20.54 -19.02 41.73
N MET A 132 19.93 -17.91 41.31
CA MET A 132 20.39 -16.57 41.64
C MET A 132 20.27 -16.31 43.16
N ASP A 133 19.15 -16.69 43.78
CA ASP A 133 18.93 -16.54 45.23
C ASP A 133 19.94 -17.32 46.07
N LYS A 134 20.44 -18.46 45.56
CA LYS A 134 21.50 -19.25 46.21
C LYS A 134 22.90 -18.62 46.08
N ILE A 135 23.13 -17.80 45.07
CA ILE A 135 24.40 -17.11 44.84
C ILE A 135 24.44 -15.76 45.56
N GLN A 136 23.27 -15.15 45.82
CA GLN A 136 23.14 -13.89 46.56
C GLN A 136 23.12 -14.06 48.09
N LYS A 137 23.21 -15.30 48.60
CA LYS A 137 23.46 -15.63 50.02
C LYS A 137 24.93 -15.88 50.25
#